data_AF-A0A2D3NW99-F1
#
_entry.id   AF-A0A2D3NW99-F1
#
_cell.length_a   1.000
_cell.length_b   1.000
_cell.length_c   1.000
_cell.angle_alpha   90.00
_cell.angle_beta   90.00
_cell.angle_gamma   90.00
#
_symmetry.space_group_name_H-M   'P 1'
#
loop_
_entity.id
_entity.type
_entity.pdbx_description
1 polymer ?
#
loop_
_entity_poly.entity_id
_entity_poly.type
_entity_poly.pdbx_seq_one_letter_code
_entity_poly.pdbx_strand_id
1 'polypeptide(L)'
;MNLKEVKNILKNSKYLSKTKIEDEVEINGTISLWNRNDVDIIIEFDDENDINFSEDTLKLIEDKLDWIEKNKKLICKTFIEDEGMFYGLNDEIEKQLSKKEKAKIDDLEFSAPLTEDEFSNSLYIAYINFYIENEDDISCNFDLDCEPDYLFGHLANIELDEDNKILMSGING
;
A
#
# COMPACT_ATOMS: atom_id res chain seq x y z
N MET A 1 -23.68 13.62 2.61
CA MET A 1 -22.91 13.41 3.89
C MET A 1 -22.99 14.60 4.87
N ASN A 2 -23.16 14.38 6.18
CA ASN A 2 -23.10 15.46 7.20
C ASN A 2 -21.65 15.81 7.62
N LEU A 3 -21.06 16.83 6.98
CA LEU A 3 -19.66 17.23 7.18
C LEU A 3 -19.24 17.47 8.64
N LYS A 4 -20.15 17.98 9.49
CA LYS A 4 -19.80 18.27 10.90
C LYS A 4 -19.63 16.99 11.71
N GLU A 5 -20.46 15.99 11.42
CA GLU A 5 -20.45 14.69 12.06
C GLU A 5 -19.23 13.88 11.64
N VAL A 6 -18.95 13.83 10.33
CA VAL A 6 -17.76 13.17 9.78
C VAL A 6 -16.47 13.77 10.33
N LYS A 7 -16.36 15.11 10.40
CA LYS A 7 -15.22 15.76 11.06
C LYS A 7 -15.10 15.42 12.54
N ASN A 8 -16.17 15.02 13.21
CA ASN A 8 -16.11 14.61 14.61
C ASN A 8 -15.65 13.16 14.75
N ILE A 9 -16.13 12.28 13.88
CA ILE A 9 -15.72 10.86 13.80
C ILE A 9 -14.22 10.77 13.49
N LEU A 10 -13.77 11.47 12.43
CA LEU A 10 -12.35 11.45 12.00
C LEU A 10 -11.36 11.95 13.07
N LYS A 11 -11.80 12.79 14.02
CA LYS A 11 -10.94 13.22 15.15
C LYS A 11 -10.61 12.10 16.12
N ASN A 12 -11.44 11.06 16.16
CA ASN A 12 -11.26 9.91 17.03
C ASN A 12 -10.39 8.82 16.36
N SER A 13 -10.00 9.01 15.10
CA SER A 13 -9.22 8.01 14.38
C SER A 13 -7.84 7.79 15.01
N LYS A 14 -7.44 6.53 15.07
CA LYS A 14 -6.12 6.06 15.47
C LYS A 14 -5.06 6.34 14.40
N TYR A 15 -5.44 6.28 13.13
CA TYR A 15 -4.51 6.35 11.98
C TYR A 15 -4.56 7.70 11.26
N LEU A 16 -5.76 8.21 11.00
CA LEU A 16 -5.96 9.34 10.11
C LEU A 16 -5.43 10.63 10.72
N SER A 17 -4.54 11.30 9.98
CA SER A 17 -4.03 12.62 10.27
C SER A 17 -4.27 13.56 9.09
N LYS A 18 -4.34 14.87 9.35
CA LYS A 18 -4.49 15.92 8.32
C LYS A 18 -5.60 15.66 7.30
N THR A 19 -6.77 15.21 7.76
CA THR A 19 -7.88 14.88 6.87
C THR A 19 -8.48 16.10 6.18
N LYS A 20 -8.82 15.94 4.90
CA LYS A 20 -9.56 16.89 4.07
C LYS A 20 -10.73 16.15 3.44
N ILE A 21 -11.93 16.69 3.63
CA ILE A 21 -13.13 16.23 2.93
C ILE A 21 -13.18 17.07 1.66
N GLU A 22 -12.96 16.44 0.51
CA GLU A 22 -13.01 17.14 -0.79
C GLU A 22 -14.47 17.38 -1.17
N ASP A 23 -15.27 16.32 -1.14
CA ASP A 23 -16.63 16.27 -1.70
C ASP A 23 -17.56 15.44 -0.78
N GLU A 24 -18.81 15.18 -1.20
CA GLU A 24 -19.71 14.29 -0.45
C GLU A 24 -19.35 12.80 -0.55
N VAL A 25 -18.39 12.46 -1.43
CA VAL A 25 -18.02 11.08 -1.80
C VAL A 25 -16.54 10.76 -1.59
N GLU A 26 -15.74 11.69 -1.05
CA GLU A 26 -14.29 11.48 -0.94
C GLU A 26 -13.69 12.16 0.31
N ILE A 27 -12.91 11.37 1.06
CA ILE A 27 -12.09 11.85 2.18
C ILE A 27 -10.63 11.53 1.89
N ASN A 28 -9.80 12.56 1.91
CA ASN A 28 -8.35 12.45 1.81
C ASN A 28 -7.71 12.60 3.20
N GLY A 29 -6.56 11.98 3.40
CA GLY A 29 -5.76 12.16 4.60
C GLY A 29 -4.36 11.62 4.46
N THR A 30 -3.65 11.61 5.57
CA THR A 30 -2.32 11.01 5.67
C THR A 30 -2.28 10.09 6.90
N ILE A 31 -1.70 8.91 6.77
CA ILE A 31 -1.56 7.92 7.86
C ILE A 31 -0.10 7.58 8.12
N SER A 32 0.12 6.81 9.19
CA SER A 32 1.40 6.15 9.44
C SER A 32 1.25 4.64 9.32
N LEU A 33 2.02 4.03 8.43
CA LEU A 33 2.10 2.58 8.22
C LEU A 33 3.53 2.18 7.90
N TRP A 34 3.94 1.01 8.37
CA TRP A 34 5.25 0.40 8.07
C TRP A 34 6.43 1.36 8.31
N ASN A 35 6.35 2.17 9.38
CA ASN A 35 7.30 3.22 9.78
C ASN A 35 7.39 4.44 8.84
N ARG A 36 6.51 4.58 7.85
CA ARG A 36 6.27 5.84 7.12
C ARG A 36 5.18 6.63 7.85
N ASN A 37 5.24 7.97 7.77
CA ASN A 37 4.29 8.88 8.44
C ASN A 37 3.61 9.85 7.46
N ASP A 38 3.83 9.60 6.18
CA ASP A 38 3.50 10.42 5.02
C ASP A 38 2.74 9.60 3.97
N VAL A 39 2.09 8.50 4.37
CA VAL A 39 1.32 7.66 3.46
C VAL A 39 -0.02 8.33 3.18
N ASP A 40 -0.26 8.67 1.92
CA ASP A 40 -1.53 9.25 1.50
C ASP A 40 -2.62 8.19 1.52
N ILE A 41 -3.78 8.56 2.06
CA ILE A 41 -4.98 7.72 2.10
C ILE A 41 -6.15 8.46 1.46
N ILE A 42 -6.88 7.73 0.61
CA ILE A 42 -8.15 8.17 0.05
C ILE A 42 -9.23 7.17 0.47
N ILE A 43 -10.40 7.70 0.83
CA ILE A 43 -11.60 6.94 1.16
C ILE A 43 -12.69 7.43 0.22
N GLU A 44 -13.07 6.58 -0.72
CA GLU A 44 -14.09 6.84 -1.74
C GLU A 44 -15.38 6.11 -1.37
N PHE A 45 -16.52 6.78 -1.54
CA PHE A 45 -17.84 6.21 -1.31
C PHE A 45 -18.54 6.01 -2.64
N ASP A 46 -19.21 4.87 -2.79
CA ASP A 46 -20.11 4.63 -3.93
C ASP A 46 -21.19 5.73 -3.98
N ASP A 47 -21.27 6.45 -5.10
CA ASP A 47 -22.20 7.57 -5.30
C ASP A 47 -23.63 7.11 -5.62
N GLU A 48 -23.83 5.83 -5.95
CA GLU A 48 -25.14 5.23 -6.15
C GLU A 48 -25.85 4.91 -4.82
N ASN A 49 -25.08 4.80 -3.72
CA ASN A 49 -25.58 4.48 -2.40
C ASN A 49 -25.56 5.73 -1.48
N ASP A 50 -26.64 5.97 -0.73
CA ASP A 50 -26.69 7.07 0.27
C ASP A 50 -25.91 6.69 1.54
N ILE A 51 -24.60 6.47 1.39
CA ILE A 51 -23.70 6.02 2.44
C ILE A 51 -23.32 7.22 3.31
N ASN A 52 -23.58 7.12 4.60
CA ASN A 52 -23.05 8.07 5.58
C ASN A 52 -21.84 7.48 6.28
N PHE A 53 -20.71 8.20 6.23
CA PHE A 53 -19.53 7.83 7.00
C PHE A 53 -19.84 7.82 8.51
N SER A 54 -19.65 6.66 9.13
CA SER A 54 -19.99 6.37 10.51
C SER A 54 -18.76 5.95 11.33
N GLU A 55 -18.91 5.84 12.65
CA GLU A 55 -17.87 5.26 13.52
C GLU A 55 -17.61 3.77 13.18
N ASP A 56 -18.63 3.04 12.70
CA ASP A 56 -18.47 1.64 12.29
C ASP A 56 -17.67 1.53 10.99
N THR A 57 -17.93 2.40 10.01
CA THR A 57 -17.13 2.51 8.77
C THR A 57 -15.68 2.85 9.09
N LEU A 58 -15.44 3.83 9.96
CA LEU A 58 -14.08 4.18 10.39
C LEU A 58 -13.40 2.97 11.04
N LYS A 59 -14.10 2.24 11.92
CA LYS A 59 -13.55 1.07 12.59
C LYS A 59 -13.15 -0.04 11.62
N LEU A 60 -13.94 -0.32 10.59
CA LEU A 60 -13.60 -1.31 9.58
C LEU A 60 -12.33 -0.93 8.79
N ILE A 61 -12.20 0.35 8.41
CA ILE A 61 -10.97 0.88 7.80
C ILE A 61 -9.78 0.67 8.74
N GLU A 62 -9.93 1.03 10.03
CA GLU A 62 -8.88 0.86 11.02
C GLU A 62 -8.50 -0.60 11.26
N ASP A 63 -9.47 -1.52 11.24
CA ASP A 63 -9.22 -2.96 11.37
C ASP A 63 -8.44 -3.50 10.17
N LYS A 64 -8.71 -3.01 8.95
CA LYS A 64 -7.95 -3.34 7.73
C LYS A 64 -6.52 -2.78 7.78
N LEU A 65 -6.36 -1.51 8.19
CA LEU A 65 -5.05 -0.89 8.41
C LEU A 65 -4.24 -1.64 9.46
N ASP A 66 -4.88 -2.03 10.57
CA ASP A 66 -4.30 -2.88 11.62
C ASP A 66 -3.81 -4.23 11.06
N TRP A 67 -4.58 -4.81 10.14
CA TRP A 67 -4.21 -6.06 9.47
C TRP A 67 -3.01 -5.84 8.55
N ILE A 68 -3.00 -4.80 7.73
CA ILE A 68 -1.87 -4.45 6.83
C ILE A 68 -0.58 -4.24 7.64
N GLU A 69 -0.65 -3.49 8.75
CA GLU A 69 0.51 -3.25 9.62
C GLU A 69 1.07 -4.57 10.19
N LYS A 70 0.20 -5.46 10.67
CA LYS A 70 0.61 -6.76 11.26
C LYS A 70 1.10 -7.76 10.22
N ASN A 71 0.64 -7.66 8.99
CA ASN A 71 0.89 -8.65 7.93
C ASN A 71 1.90 -8.19 6.87
N LYS A 72 2.71 -7.16 7.13
CA LYS A 72 3.79 -6.70 6.20
C LYS A 72 4.58 -7.86 5.57
N LYS A 73 5.06 -8.79 6.40
CA LYS A 73 5.87 -9.93 5.92
C LYS A 73 5.10 -10.84 4.96
N LEU A 74 3.80 -11.06 5.22
CA LEU A 74 2.97 -11.88 4.35
C LEU A 74 2.76 -11.17 3.01
N ILE A 75 2.43 -9.88 3.04
CA ILE A 75 2.20 -9.05 1.85
C ILE A 75 3.47 -8.99 0.97
N CYS A 76 4.63 -8.65 1.55
CA CYS A 76 5.89 -8.60 0.80
C CYS A 76 6.25 -9.96 0.19
N LYS A 77 5.99 -11.05 0.92
CA LYS A 77 6.26 -12.40 0.43
C LYS A 77 5.36 -12.75 -0.75
N THR A 78 4.06 -12.49 -0.66
CA THR A 78 3.11 -12.72 -1.77
C THR A 78 3.51 -11.93 -3.00
N PHE A 79 3.89 -10.67 -2.84
CA PHE A 79 4.40 -9.84 -3.94
C PHE A 79 5.64 -10.45 -4.61
N ILE A 80 6.65 -10.87 -3.83
CA ILE A 80 7.86 -11.51 -4.35
C ILE A 80 7.53 -12.79 -5.15
N GLU A 81 6.64 -13.63 -4.62
CA GLU A 81 6.28 -14.92 -5.21
C GLU A 81 5.46 -14.78 -6.50
N ASP A 82 4.52 -13.82 -6.55
CA ASP A 82 3.55 -13.71 -7.64
C ASP A 82 4.05 -12.83 -8.81
N GLU A 83 4.79 -11.75 -8.54
CA GLU A 83 5.23 -10.80 -9.58
C GLU A 83 6.60 -11.14 -10.18
N GLY A 84 7.43 -11.93 -9.49
CA GLY A 84 8.72 -12.40 -10.00
C GLY A 84 9.81 -11.33 -10.18
N MET A 85 9.51 -10.05 -9.90
CA MET A 85 10.46 -8.93 -10.03
C MET A 85 11.75 -9.13 -9.23
N PHE A 86 11.62 -9.58 -7.98
CA PHE A 86 12.77 -9.87 -7.11
C PHE A 86 13.70 -10.91 -7.73
N TYR A 87 13.15 -12.01 -8.26
CA TYR A 87 13.93 -13.06 -8.90
C TYR A 87 14.56 -12.57 -10.21
N GLY A 88 13.83 -11.84 -11.04
CA GLY A 88 14.35 -11.27 -12.29
C GLY A 88 15.49 -10.27 -12.06
N LEU A 89 15.38 -9.43 -11.04
CA LEU A 89 16.45 -8.51 -10.63
C LEU A 89 17.70 -9.29 -10.19
N ASN A 90 17.52 -10.28 -9.33
CA ASN A 90 18.63 -11.10 -8.85
C ASN A 90 19.31 -11.91 -9.97
N ASP A 91 18.56 -12.45 -10.92
CA ASP A 91 19.11 -13.14 -12.09
C ASP A 91 20.02 -12.22 -12.92
N GLU A 92 19.63 -10.96 -13.12
CA GLU A 92 20.46 -9.98 -13.83
C GLU A 92 21.67 -9.54 -13.00
N ILE A 93 21.53 -9.38 -11.68
CA ILE A 93 22.66 -9.11 -10.77
C ILE A 93 23.69 -10.23 -10.87
N GLU A 94 23.27 -11.49 -10.70
CA GLU A 94 24.16 -12.67 -10.74
C GLU A 94 24.88 -12.80 -12.09
N LYS A 95 24.14 -12.61 -13.18
CA LYS A 95 24.69 -12.65 -14.54
C LYS A 95 25.77 -11.60 -14.75
N GLN A 96 25.61 -10.41 -14.18
CA GLN A 96 26.64 -9.37 -14.24
C GLN A 96 27.83 -9.67 -13.31
N LEU A 97 27.59 -10.12 -12.09
CA LEU A 97 28.63 -10.49 -11.11
C LEU A 97 29.51 -11.66 -11.59
N SER A 98 28.98 -12.56 -12.42
CA SER A 98 29.77 -13.63 -13.04
C SER A 98 30.87 -13.14 -14.00
N LYS A 99 30.77 -11.87 -14.47
CA LYS A 99 31.68 -11.28 -15.47
C LYS A 99 32.54 -10.14 -14.94
N LYS A 100 32.09 -9.48 -13.87
CA LYS A 100 32.72 -8.28 -13.28
C LYS A 100 32.44 -8.26 -11.78
N GLU A 101 33.28 -7.59 -11.00
CA GLU A 101 33.17 -7.56 -9.53
C GLU A 101 31.89 -6.90 -9.01
N LYS A 102 31.21 -6.08 -9.82
CA LYS A 102 29.99 -5.37 -9.45
C LYS A 102 28.94 -5.40 -10.57
N ALA A 103 27.68 -5.61 -10.21
CA ALA A 103 26.56 -5.41 -11.12
C ALA A 103 26.10 -3.95 -11.07
N LYS A 104 25.76 -3.39 -12.24
CA LYS A 104 25.19 -2.05 -12.35
C LYS A 104 23.90 -2.16 -13.16
N ILE A 105 22.79 -1.78 -12.54
CA ILE A 105 21.46 -1.83 -13.14
C ILE A 105 20.83 -0.46 -12.86
N ASP A 106 20.58 0.28 -13.93
CA ASP A 106 20.24 1.70 -13.86
C ASP A 106 21.26 2.49 -13.00
N ASP A 107 20.77 3.26 -12.01
CA ASP A 107 21.58 4.01 -11.05
C ASP A 107 22.03 3.18 -9.84
N LEU A 108 21.63 1.91 -9.74
CA LEU A 108 22.00 1.01 -8.64
C LEU A 108 23.26 0.20 -8.94
N GLU A 109 24.04 -0.06 -7.88
CA GLU A 109 25.25 -0.87 -7.91
C GLU A 109 25.20 -1.95 -6.83
N PHE A 110 25.45 -3.20 -7.23
CA PHE A 110 25.36 -4.37 -6.36
C PHE A 110 26.69 -5.14 -6.33
N SER A 111 27.11 -5.57 -5.14
CA SER A 111 28.25 -6.48 -4.94
C SER A 111 27.83 -7.94 -4.70
N ALA A 112 26.54 -8.17 -4.48
CA ALA A 112 25.92 -9.48 -4.28
C ALA A 112 24.43 -9.41 -4.68
N PRO A 113 23.77 -10.53 -4.96
CA PRO A 113 22.30 -10.59 -5.08
C PRO A 113 21.62 -10.13 -3.80
N LEU A 114 20.43 -9.56 -3.93
CA LEU A 114 19.56 -9.17 -2.82
C LEU A 114 19.00 -10.41 -2.12
N THR A 115 18.95 -10.36 -0.80
CA THR A 115 18.14 -11.28 0.00
C THR A 115 16.67 -10.85 0.00
N GLU A 116 15.75 -11.80 0.23
CA GLU A 116 14.33 -11.47 0.37
C GLU A 116 14.08 -10.49 1.53
N ASP A 117 14.87 -10.58 2.61
CA ASP A 117 14.78 -9.65 3.74
C ASP A 117 15.22 -8.23 3.34
N GLU A 118 16.32 -8.07 2.59
CA GLU A 118 16.75 -6.75 2.10
C GLU A 118 15.68 -6.13 1.19
N PHE A 119 15.14 -6.90 0.25
CA PHE A 119 14.09 -6.43 -0.64
C PHE A 119 12.81 -6.12 0.12
N SER A 120 12.34 -7.01 1.00
CA SER A 120 11.11 -6.80 1.80
C SER A 120 11.20 -5.61 2.74
N ASN A 121 12.38 -5.34 3.30
CA ASN A 121 12.60 -4.20 4.17
C ASN A 121 12.68 -2.87 3.40
N SER A 122 13.04 -2.90 2.12
CA SER A 122 13.01 -1.72 1.25
C SER A 122 11.58 -1.30 0.88
N LEU A 123 10.62 -2.23 0.91
CA LEU A 123 9.23 -1.96 0.55
C LEU A 123 8.49 -1.10 1.58
N TYR A 124 7.76 -0.11 1.08
CA TYR A 124 6.84 0.75 1.82
C TYR A 124 5.56 0.98 1.01
N ILE A 125 4.48 1.37 1.70
CA ILE A 125 3.23 1.77 1.05
C ILE A 125 3.36 3.22 0.64
N ALA A 126 3.29 3.50 -0.66
CA ALA A 126 3.32 4.86 -1.20
C ALA A 126 1.95 5.54 -1.05
N TYR A 127 0.88 4.77 -1.28
CA TYR A 127 -0.48 5.26 -1.34
C TYR A 127 -1.47 4.12 -1.01
N ILE A 128 -2.60 4.44 -0.36
CA ILE A 128 -3.68 3.49 -0.10
C ILE A 128 -5.06 4.11 -0.42
N ASN A 129 -5.88 3.38 -1.14
CA ASN A 129 -7.28 3.72 -1.41
C ASN A 129 -8.22 2.73 -0.71
N PHE A 130 -9.27 3.25 -0.11
CA PHE A 130 -10.41 2.48 0.37
C PHE A 130 -11.63 2.80 -0.48
N TYR A 131 -12.32 1.76 -0.93
CA TYR A 131 -13.61 1.90 -1.60
C TYR A 131 -14.71 1.33 -0.69
N ILE A 132 -15.69 2.17 -0.40
CA ILE A 132 -16.83 1.84 0.47
C ILE A 132 -18.05 1.62 -0.42
N GLU A 133 -18.36 0.36 -0.71
CA GLU A 133 -19.54 0.00 -1.52
C GLU A 133 -20.82 0.11 -0.70
N ASN A 134 -20.78 -0.30 0.57
CA ASN A 134 -21.87 -0.13 1.53
C ASN A 134 -21.33 -0.14 2.98
N GLU A 135 -22.21 -0.11 3.98
CA GLU A 135 -21.82 -0.01 5.40
C GLU A 135 -20.94 -1.18 5.91
N ASP A 136 -21.02 -2.35 5.27
CA ASP A 136 -20.31 -3.57 5.68
C ASP A 136 -19.29 -4.07 4.64
N ASP A 137 -19.26 -3.49 3.44
CA ASP A 137 -18.41 -3.93 2.32
C ASP A 137 -17.35 -2.86 2.00
N ILE A 138 -16.12 -3.16 2.41
CA ILE A 138 -14.96 -2.28 2.27
C ILE A 138 -13.84 -3.08 1.64
N SER A 139 -13.44 -2.67 0.45
CA SER A 139 -12.20 -3.12 -0.18
C SER A 139 -11.13 -2.03 -0.03
N CYS A 140 -9.87 -2.44 -0.18
CA CYS A 140 -8.79 -1.46 -0.29
C CYS A 140 -7.75 -1.92 -1.29
N ASN A 141 -7.17 -0.98 -2.02
CA ASN A 141 -5.97 -1.21 -2.80
C ASN A 141 -4.86 -0.26 -2.34
N PHE A 142 -3.61 -0.66 -2.52
CA PHE A 142 -2.47 0.17 -2.18
C PHE A 142 -1.29 -0.15 -3.08
N ASP A 143 -0.47 0.88 -3.28
CA ASP A 143 0.75 0.77 -4.08
C ASP A 143 1.95 0.59 -3.16
N LEU A 144 2.74 -0.43 -3.46
CA LEU A 144 4.07 -0.60 -2.90
C LEU A 144 5.12 0.07 -3.78
N ASP A 145 6.03 0.75 -3.11
CA ASP A 145 7.25 1.28 -3.67
C ASP A 145 8.44 0.82 -2.81
N CYS A 146 9.68 1.06 -3.24
CA CYS A 146 10.86 0.69 -2.47
C CYS A 146 11.98 1.72 -2.48
N GLU A 147 12.70 1.77 -1.36
CA GLU A 147 13.94 2.53 -1.22
C GLU A 147 15.05 1.58 -0.72
N PRO A 148 16.13 1.34 -1.49
CA PRO A 148 16.43 1.84 -2.84
C PRO A 148 15.42 1.39 -3.91
N ASP A 149 15.35 2.15 -5.02
CA ASP A 149 14.40 1.93 -6.13
C ASP A 149 14.73 0.67 -6.95
N TYR A 150 14.41 -0.49 -6.37
CA TYR A 150 14.51 -1.79 -7.01
C TYR A 150 13.35 -2.07 -7.98
N LEU A 151 12.33 -1.21 -8.02
CA LEU A 151 11.21 -1.29 -8.94
C LEU A 151 11.41 -0.41 -10.18
N PHE A 152 12.50 0.35 -10.25
CA PHE A 152 12.89 1.20 -11.39
C PHE A 152 11.82 2.21 -11.78
N GLY A 153 11.25 2.87 -10.77
CA GLY A 153 10.20 3.89 -10.92
C GLY A 153 8.79 3.32 -11.09
N HIS A 154 8.62 2.00 -11.02
CA HIS A 154 7.30 1.37 -11.01
C HIS A 154 6.76 1.17 -9.59
N LEU A 155 5.43 1.12 -9.48
CA LEU A 155 4.68 0.82 -8.27
C LEU A 155 4.00 -0.55 -8.41
N ALA A 156 4.00 -1.35 -7.35
CA ALA A 156 3.28 -2.63 -7.34
C ALA A 156 1.92 -2.46 -6.67
N ASN A 157 0.84 -2.67 -7.43
CA ASN A 157 -0.52 -2.52 -6.92
C ASN A 157 -1.02 -3.82 -6.27
N ILE A 158 -1.51 -3.69 -5.05
CA ILE A 158 -2.05 -4.77 -4.26
C ILE A 158 -3.48 -4.43 -3.88
N GLU A 159 -4.39 -5.37 -4.07
CA GLU A 159 -5.76 -5.28 -3.60
C GLU A 159 -5.99 -6.27 -2.45
N LEU A 160 -6.75 -5.82 -1.45
CA LEU A 160 -7.30 -6.66 -0.40
C LEU A 160 -8.82 -6.62 -0.50
N ASP A 161 -9.41 -7.79 -0.71
CA ASP A 161 -10.88 -7.94 -0.64
C ASP A 161 -11.40 -7.80 0.80
N GLU A 162 -12.71 -7.93 0.97
CA GLU A 162 -13.42 -7.86 2.26
C GLU A 162 -12.83 -8.80 3.33
N ASP A 163 -12.32 -9.97 2.93
CA ASP A 163 -11.76 -11.01 3.79
C ASP A 163 -10.23 -10.86 4.01
N ASN A 164 -9.63 -9.78 3.50
CA ASN A 164 -8.17 -9.55 3.46
C ASN A 164 -7.40 -10.60 2.67
N LYS A 165 -8.03 -11.24 1.68
CA LYS A 165 -7.29 -12.00 0.68
C LYS A 165 -6.48 -11.04 -0.17
N ILE A 166 -5.21 -11.36 -0.31
CA ILE A 166 -4.26 -10.57 -1.11
C ILE A 166 -4.45 -10.94 -2.58
N LEU A 167 -4.68 -9.92 -3.42
CA LEU A 167 -4.75 -10.01 -4.87
C LEU A 167 -3.67 -9.10 -5.47
N MET A 168 -2.79 -9.66 -6.30
CA MET A 168 -1.83 -8.86 -7.05
C MET A 168 -2.50 -8.29 -8.29
N SER A 169 -2.44 -6.96 -8.41
CA SER A 169 -3.05 -6.21 -9.51
C SER A 169 -2.01 -5.72 -10.52
N GLY A 170 -0.77 -6.22 -10.41
CA GLY A 170 0.34 -5.97 -11.32
C GLY A 170 1.20 -4.77 -10.93
N ILE A 171 2.07 -4.39 -11.88
CA ILE A 171 3.06 -3.33 -11.71
C ILE A 171 2.74 -2.18 -12.66
N ASN A 172 2.62 -0.97 -12.10
CA ASN A 172 2.21 0.26 -12.75
C ASN A 172 3.40 1.24 -12.82
N GLY A 173 3.66 1.84 -13.98
CA GLY A 173 4.63 2.93 -14.13
C GLY A 173 4.99 3.22 -15.57
#